data_AF-A0A7S3W834-F1
#
_entry.id   AF-A0A7S3W834-F1
#
_cell.length_a   1.000
_cell.length_b   1.000
_cell.length_c   1.000
_cell.angle_alpha   90.00
_cell.angle_beta   90.00
_cell.angle_gamma   90.00
#
_symmetry.space_group_name_H-M   'P 1'
#
loop_
_entity.id
_entity.type
_entity.pdbx_description
1 polymer ?
#
loop_
_entity_poly.entity_id
_entity_poly.type
_entity_poly.pdbx_seq_one_letter_code
_entity_poly.pdbx_strand_id
1 'polypeptide(L)'
;ADLAAPQLFVAGTEVVIEGLLKLPAFNGRSGVVQNLDQETGRYNVLLGEIPGDTTCRQAKVKFENLRPRVPPPPPHYAPTVLEGEQQPAADGAAPAWDSSSPSKPPL
;
A
#
# COMPACT_ATOMS: atom_id res chain seq x y z
N ALA A 1 25.23 -8.22 -13.43
CA ALA A 1 24.31 -7.50 -14.34
C ALA A 1 22.92 -7.78 -13.81
N ASP A 2 22.35 -6.80 -13.11
CA ASP A 2 21.01 -6.90 -12.55
C ASP A 2 20.04 -6.91 -13.73
N LEU A 3 19.48 -8.08 -14.03
CA LEU A 3 18.45 -8.23 -15.04
C LEU A 3 17.21 -7.58 -14.44
N ALA A 4 17.08 -6.27 -14.60
CA ALA A 4 15.84 -5.55 -14.38
C ALA A 4 14.79 -6.28 -15.23
N ALA A 5 14.05 -7.17 -14.59
CA ALA A 5 13.00 -7.93 -15.24
C ALA A 5 12.11 -6.91 -15.97
N PRO A 6 11.62 -7.22 -17.18
CA PRO A 6 10.65 -6.36 -17.82
C PRO A 6 9.57 -6.09 -16.77
N GLN A 7 9.38 -4.81 -16.43
CA GLN A 7 8.50 -4.35 -15.36
C GLN A 7 7.05 -4.62 -15.81
N LEU A 8 6.64 -5.89 -15.83
CA LEU A 8 5.31 -6.28 -16.26
C LEU A 8 4.35 -6.01 -15.11
N PHE A 9 3.21 -5.39 -15.43
CA PHE A 9 2.17 -5.21 -14.44
C PHE A 9 1.45 -6.55 -14.24
N VAL A 10 1.51 -7.07 -13.02
CA VAL A 10 0.76 -8.27 -12.65
C VAL A 10 -0.72 -7.92 -12.50
N ALA A 11 -1.59 -8.90 -12.69
CA ALA A 11 -3.01 -8.77 -12.37
C ALA A 11 -3.22 -8.28 -10.93
N GLY A 12 -4.15 -7.37 -10.71
CA GLY A 12 -4.38 -6.70 -9.43
C GLY A 12 -3.54 -5.43 -9.23
N THR A 13 -2.58 -5.12 -10.11
CA THR A 13 -1.78 -3.90 -9.99
C THR A 13 -2.62 -2.67 -10.32
N GLU A 14 -2.62 -1.68 -9.43
CA GLU A 14 -3.24 -0.39 -9.69
C GLU A 14 -2.34 0.47 -10.58
N VAL A 15 -2.90 0.97 -11.67
CA VAL A 15 -2.20 1.74 -12.69
C VAL A 15 -2.98 2.99 -13.06
N VAL A 16 -2.25 4.01 -13.50
CA VAL A 16 -2.81 5.21 -14.11
C VAL A 16 -2.54 5.17 -15.61
N ILE A 17 -3.56 5.45 -16.40
CA ILE A 17 -3.42 5.56 -17.85
C ILE A 17 -2.88 6.95 -18.20
N GLU A 18 -1.82 7.00 -18.99
CA GLU A 18 -1.21 8.24 -19.47
C GLU A 18 -0.72 8.07 -20.92
N GLY A 19 -0.39 9.17 -21.60
CA GLY A 19 0.24 9.11 -22.93
C GLY A 19 -0.66 8.68 -24.09
N LEU A 20 -1.97 8.48 -23.88
CA LEU A 20 -2.89 8.17 -24.97
C LEU A 20 -3.10 9.38 -25.89
N LEU A 21 -2.67 9.26 -27.14
CA LEU A 21 -2.89 10.29 -28.18
C LEU A 21 -4.27 10.19 -28.84
N LYS A 22 -4.78 8.96 -29.01
CA LYS A 22 -6.06 8.72 -29.71
C LYS A 22 -7.29 8.97 -28.83
N LEU A 23 -7.14 8.81 -27.53
CA LEU A 23 -8.22 8.89 -26.54
C LEU A 23 -7.73 9.63 -25.29
N PRO A 24 -7.39 10.92 -25.39
CA PRO A 24 -6.81 11.67 -24.28
C PRO A 24 -7.75 11.80 -23.07
N ALA A 25 -9.07 11.64 -23.26
CA ALA A 25 -10.06 11.65 -22.18
C ALA A 25 -9.90 10.50 -21.14
N PHE A 26 -9.07 9.51 -21.45
CA PHE A 26 -8.71 8.44 -20.52
C PHE A 26 -7.39 8.69 -19.79
N ASN A 27 -6.59 9.68 -20.18
CA ASN A 27 -5.38 10.04 -19.46
C ASN A 27 -5.74 10.57 -18.06
N GLY A 28 -4.97 10.16 -17.06
CA GLY A 28 -5.23 10.46 -15.65
C GLY A 28 -6.27 9.54 -14.99
N ARG A 29 -6.92 8.63 -15.72
CA ARG A 29 -7.82 7.65 -15.12
C ARG A 29 -7.02 6.50 -14.49
N SER A 30 -7.42 6.11 -13.28
CA SER A 30 -6.91 4.93 -12.60
C SER A 30 -7.72 3.68 -12.91
N GLY A 31 -7.06 2.54 -12.81
CA GLY A 31 -7.69 1.24 -12.95
C GLY A 31 -6.79 0.13 -12.44
N VAL A 32 -7.32 -1.09 -12.47
CA VAL A 32 -6.63 -2.29 -12.01
C VAL A 32 -6.34 -3.18 -13.21
N VAL A 33 -5.10 -3.65 -13.32
CA VAL A 33 -4.72 -4.60 -14.36
C VAL A 33 -5.42 -5.93 -14.12
N GLN A 34 -6.13 -6.44 -15.11
CA GLN A 34 -6.79 -7.74 -15.04
C GLN A 34 -5.89 -8.85 -15.60
N ASN A 35 -5.32 -8.63 -16.78
CA ASN A 35 -4.38 -9.55 -17.41
C ASN A 35 -3.62 -8.85 -18.56
N LEU A 36 -2.57 -9.52 -19.05
CA LEU A 36 -1.88 -9.18 -20.28
C LEU A 36 -2.43 -10.04 -21.42
N ASP A 37 -2.98 -9.40 -22.44
CA ASP A 37 -3.34 -10.01 -23.71
C ASP A 37 -2.04 -10.24 -24.50
N GLN A 38 -1.52 -11.47 -24.45
CA GLN A 38 -0.25 -11.84 -25.10
C GLN A 38 -0.32 -11.80 -26.62
N GLU A 39 -1.50 -11.96 -27.22
CA GLU A 39 -1.70 -11.90 -28.66
C GLU A 39 -1.46 -10.47 -29.17
N THR A 40 -1.93 -9.47 -28.42
CA THR A 40 -1.82 -8.06 -28.82
C THR A 40 -0.71 -7.28 -28.11
N GLY A 41 -0.13 -7.85 -27.05
CA GLY A 41 0.83 -7.19 -26.16
C GLY A 41 0.21 -6.05 -25.35
N ARG A 42 -1.10 -6.08 -25.08
CA ARG A 42 -1.83 -5.01 -24.37
C ARG A 42 -2.40 -5.51 -23.05
N TYR A 43 -2.41 -4.67 -22.05
CA TYR A 43 -3.06 -4.95 -20.77
C TYR A 43 -4.55 -4.64 -20.85
N ASN A 44 -5.35 -5.57 -20.32
CA ASN A 44 -6.74 -5.29 -19.99
C ASN A 44 -6.77 -4.62 -18.62
N VAL A 45 -7.17 -3.36 -18.58
CA VAL A 45 -7.29 -2.57 -17.35
C VAL A 45 -8.76 -2.33 -17.07
N LEU A 46 -9.20 -2.70 -15.87
CA LEU A 46 -10.52 -2.40 -15.37
C LEU A 46 -10.49 -0.99 -14.74
N LEU A 47 -11.18 -0.04 -15.35
CA LEU A 47 -11.28 1.32 -14.83
C LEU A 47 -12.23 1.35 -13.63
N GLY A 48 -11.85 2.14 -12.61
CA GLY A 48 -12.67 2.31 -11.42
C GLY A 48 -14.05 2.90 -11.75
N GLU A 49 -15.05 2.50 -10.97
CA GLU A 49 -16.42 3.00 -11.06
C GLU A 49 -16.44 4.51 -10.89
N ILE A 50 -17.14 5.20 -11.79
CA ILE A 50 -17.44 6.63 -11.61
C ILE A 50 -18.70 6.68 -10.74
N PRO A 51 -18.74 7.49 -9.67
CA PRO A 51 -19.95 7.64 -8.87
C PRO A 51 -21.16 7.98 -9.75
N GLY A 52 -22.16 7.11 -9.79
CA GLY A 52 -23.36 7.25 -10.62
C GLY A 52 -23.36 6.47 -11.94
N ASP A 53 -22.27 5.78 -12.27
CA ASP A 53 -22.17 4.89 -13.44
C ASP A 53 -21.76 3.49 -12.98
N THR A 54 -22.70 2.55 -13.01
CA THR A 54 -22.48 1.14 -12.62
C THR A 54 -21.75 0.34 -13.70
N THR A 55 -21.33 0.97 -14.80
CA THR A 55 -20.67 0.25 -15.89
C THR A 55 -19.18 0.05 -15.60
N CYS A 56 -18.81 -1.20 -15.33
CA CYS A 56 -17.43 -1.65 -15.30
C CYS A 56 -16.79 -1.47 -16.68
N ARG A 57 -16.00 -0.41 -16.86
CA ARG A 57 -15.38 -0.10 -18.16
C ARG A 57 -13.99 -0.71 -18.25
N GLN A 58 -13.78 -1.62 -19.19
CA GLN A 58 -12.46 -2.17 -19.50
C GLN A 58 -11.77 -1.37 -20.62
N ALA A 59 -10.45 -1.24 -20.53
CA ALA A 59 -9.61 -0.60 -21.53
C ALA A 59 -8.41 -1.49 -21.90
N LYS A 60 -8.15 -1.65 -23.20
CA LYS A 60 -6.95 -2.31 -23.73
C LYS A 60 -5.84 -1.30 -23.95
N VAL A 61 -4.83 -1.31 -23.08
CA VAL A 61 -3.80 -0.27 -23.03
C VAL A 61 -2.41 -0.90 -23.13
N LYS A 62 -1.50 -0.28 -23.89
CA LYS A 62 -0.12 -0.75 -23.96
C LYS A 62 0.64 -0.44 -22.67
N PHE A 63 1.66 -1.23 -22.37
CA PHE A 63 2.58 -1.00 -21.25
C PHE A 63 3.07 0.44 -21.14
N GLU A 64 3.52 1.03 -22.26
CA GLU A 64 4.06 2.39 -22.34
C GLU A 64 3.09 3.49 -21.88
N ASN A 65 1.79 3.20 -21.89
CA ASN A 65 0.73 4.11 -21.49
C ASN A 65 0.20 3.84 -20.07
N LEU A 66 0.90 2.99 -19.30
CA LEU A 66 0.54 2.65 -17.93
C LEU A 66 1.65 3.06 -16.98
N ARG A 67 1.26 3.69 -15.87
CA ARG A 67 2.15 4.02 -14.76
C ARG A 67 1.69 3.29 -13.50
N PRO A 68 2.60 2.64 -12.73
CA PRO A 68 2.22 2.06 -11.45
C PRO A 68 1.75 3.16 -10.53
N ARG A 69 0.58 2.98 -9.92
CA ARG A 69 0.16 3.81 -8.81
C ARG A 69 0.83 3.25 -7.57
N VAL A 70 1.97 3.81 -7.19
CA VAL A 70 2.63 3.47 -5.92
C VAL A 70 1.79 4.13 -4.82
N PRO A 71 1.08 3.37 -3.96
CA PRO A 71 0.50 3.97 -2.77
C PRO A 71 1.64 4.55 -1.94
N PRO A 72 1.43 5.67 -1.22
CA PRO A 72 2.44 6.15 -0.28
C PRO A 72 2.82 4.98 0.64
N PRO A 73 4.12 4.78 0.94
CA PRO A 73 4.51 3.74 1.87
C PRO A 73 3.64 3.89 3.13
N PRO A 74 3.05 2.80 3.64
CA PRO A 74 2.30 2.88 4.88
C PRO A 74 3.20 3.57 5.93
N PRO A 75 2.65 4.49 6.75
CA PRO A 75 3.44 5.12 7.81
C PRO A 75 4.11 3.99 8.59
N HIS A 76 5.44 4.03 8.65
CA HIS A 76 6.28 2.96 9.18
C HIS A 76 5.73 2.46 10.52
N TYR A 77 5.02 1.33 10.52
CA TYR A 77 4.94 0.52 11.73
C TYR A 77 6.29 -0.14 11.83
N ALA A 78 7.13 0.41 12.71
CA ALA A 78 8.41 -0.16 13.09
C ALA A 78 8.23 -1.68 13.36
N PRO A 79 9.18 -2.53 12.96
CA PRO A 79 9.08 -3.94 13.25
C PRO A 79 9.11 -4.08 14.77
N THR A 80 7.99 -4.45 15.37
CA THR A 80 8.00 -5.05 16.71
C THR A 80 8.79 -6.34 16.53
N VAL A 81 10.06 -6.30 16.92
CA VAL A 81 10.92 -7.47 17.02
C VAL A 81 10.19 -8.45 17.94
N LEU A 82 9.69 -9.52 17.35
CA LEU A 82 9.34 -10.74 18.07
C LEU A 82 10.66 -11.36 18.51
N GLU A 83 11.27 -10.81 19.56
CA GLU A 83 12.46 -11.37 20.19
C GLU A 83 11.97 -12.56 21.03
N GLY A 84 12.15 -13.76 20.46
CA GLY A 84 11.94 -15.00 21.17
C GLY A 84 12.91 -15.14 22.34
N GLU A 85 12.39 -15.71 23.44
CA GLU A 85 13.10 -16.43 24.49
C GLU A 85 14.34 -15.79 25.11
N GLN A 86 14.20 -15.40 26.38
CA GLN A 86 14.96 -16.05 27.47
C GLN A 86 14.44 -15.59 28.84
N GLN A 87 13.72 -16.50 29.52
CA GLN A 87 13.68 -16.48 30.99
C GLN A 87 15.09 -16.79 31.52
N PRO A 88 15.59 -15.96 32.45
CA PRO A 88 16.21 -16.53 33.63
C PRO A 88 15.51 -16.01 34.90
N ALA A 89 15.21 -16.95 35.78
CA ALA A 89 14.79 -16.66 37.14
C ALA A 89 15.90 -15.95 37.92
N ALA A 90 15.55 -14.91 38.68
CA ALA A 90 16.17 -14.59 39.98
C ALA A 90 15.39 -13.48 40.70
N ASP A 91 14.87 -13.85 41.86
CA ASP A 91 14.80 -13.06 43.10
C ASP A 91 14.23 -11.63 43.11
N GLY A 92 12.99 -11.55 43.62
CA GLY A 92 12.69 -10.82 44.86
C GLY A 92 12.92 -9.32 44.92
N ALA A 93 11.85 -8.53 44.78
CA ALA A 93 11.64 -7.31 45.57
C ALA A 93 10.16 -6.89 45.55
N ALA A 94 9.61 -6.69 46.74
CA ALA A 94 8.21 -6.40 47.06
C ALA A 94 7.71 -5.02 46.56
N PRO A 95 6.37 -4.80 46.50
CA PRO A 95 5.82 -3.48 46.19
C PRO A 95 6.05 -2.52 47.36
N ALA A 96 6.72 -1.39 47.09
CA ALA A 96 6.83 -0.29 48.02
C ALA A 96 5.45 0.38 48.18
N TRP A 97 4.91 0.29 49.38
CA TRP A 97 3.73 0.96 49.88
C TRP A 97 3.87 2.48 49.70
N ASP A 98 2.81 3.06 49.14
CA ASP A 98 2.59 4.49 49.01
C ASP A 98 2.81 5.18 50.37
N SER A 99 3.72 6.14 50.40
CA SER A 99 3.94 7.02 51.52
C SER A 99 4.39 8.36 51.03
N SER A 100 3.42 9.23 50.79
CA SER A 100 3.63 10.66 50.84
C SER A 100 2.37 11.36 51.33
N SER A 101 2.19 11.36 52.65
CA SER A 101 1.81 12.61 53.32
C SER A 101 3.02 13.56 53.26
N PRO A 102 2.81 14.87 53.07
CA PRO A 102 3.08 15.77 54.20
C PRO A 102 2.14 16.99 54.32
N SER A 103 1.65 17.18 55.56
CA SER A 103 1.58 18.41 56.38
C SER A 103 1.07 19.77 55.84
N LYS A 104 0.00 20.25 56.53
CA LYS A 104 -0.40 21.63 56.96
C LYS A 104 0.78 22.59 57.30
N PRO A 105 0.63 23.91 57.63
CA PRO A 105 -0.50 24.91 57.68
C PRO A 105 -0.04 26.29 57.08
N PRO A 106 -0.42 27.53 57.51
CA PRO A 106 -1.51 28.12 58.34
C PRO A 106 -2.33 29.23 57.59
N LEU A 107 -3.46 29.75 58.07
CA LEU A 107 -3.70 30.76 59.13
C LEU A 107 -5.17 30.73 59.56
#